data_AF-A0A850DEQ0-F1
#
_entry.id   AF-A0A850DEQ0-F1
#
_cell.length_a   1.000
_cell.length_b   1.000
_cell.length_c   1.000
_cell.angle_alpha   90.00
_cell.angle_beta   90.00
_cell.angle_gamma   90.00
#
_symmetry.space_group_name_H-M   'P 1'
#
loop_
_entity.id
_entity.type
_entity.pdbx_description
1 polymer ?
#
loop_
_entity_poly.entity_id
_entity_poly.type
_entity_poly.pdbx_seq_one_letter_code
_entity_poly.pdbx_strand_id
1 'polypeptide(L)' 'MFDNGKLERRIDRLERKLDIIIQHLGIPHPSRTFDYREIDDLIRQGKKIQAVRAYRHLDPAADLREAKNAVEARERELG' A
#
# COMPACT_ATOMS: atom_id res chain seq x y z
N MET A 1 -8.26 -13.65 -24.12
CA MET A 1 -7.56 -12.85 -23.10
C MET A 1 -7.46 -11.44 -23.68
N PHE A 2 -8.18 -10.46 -23.14
CA PHE A 2 -8.22 -9.12 -23.74
C PHE A 2 -6.89 -8.39 -23.51
N ASP A 3 -6.37 -7.74 -24.55
CA ASP A 3 -5.14 -6.93 -24.53
C ASP A 3 -5.27 -5.71 -23.62
N ASN A 4 -5.04 -5.90 -22.33
CA ASN A 4 -5.00 -4.83 -21.33
C ASN A 4 -3.68 -4.03 -21.37
N GLY A 5 -2.70 -4.43 -22.18
CA GLY A 5 -1.36 -3.83 -22.23
C GLY A 5 -1.31 -2.36 -22.71
N LYS A 6 -2.39 -1.84 -23.32
CA LYS A 6 -2.53 -0.39 -23.57
C LYS A 6 -3.01 0.36 -22.32
N LEU A 7 -3.88 -0.25 -21.53
CA LEU A 7 -4.40 0.33 -20.30
C LEU A 7 -3.32 0.34 -19.22
N GLU A 8 -2.58 -0.76 -19.06
CA GLU A 8 -1.42 -0.87 -18.15
C GLU A 8 -0.39 0.21 -18.45
N ARG A 9 0.02 0.37 -19.72
CA ARG A 9 0.96 1.44 -20.12
C ARG A 9 0.45 2.85 -19.85
N ARG A 10 -0.88 3.04 -19.80
CA ARG A 10 -1.49 4.33 -19.47
C ARG A 10 -1.50 4.56 -17.96
N ILE A 11 -1.72 3.51 -17.18
CA ILE A 11 -1.61 3.51 -15.72
C ILE A 11 -0.17 3.82 -15.30
N ASP A 12 0.84 3.14 -15.84
CA ASP A 12 2.26 3.39 -15.51
C ASP A 12 2.69 4.83 -15.77
N ARG A 13 2.16 5.46 -16.83
CA ARG A 13 2.44 6.87 -17.13
C ARG A 13 1.76 7.81 -16.15
N LEU A 14 0.57 7.45 -15.67
CA LEU A 14 -0.15 8.23 -14.67
C LEU A 14 0.54 8.14 -13.31
N GLU A 15 0.96 6.94 -12.90
CA GLU A 15 1.73 6.72 -11.66
C GLU A 15 3.02 7.55 -11.65
N ARG A 16 3.83 7.48 -12.72
CA ARG A 16 5.06 8.30 -12.82
C ARG A 16 4.80 9.80 -12.73
N LYS A 17 3.71 10.29 -13.34
CA LYS A 17 3.36 11.72 -13.27
C LYS A 17 2.93 12.11 -11.86
N LEU A 18 2.16 11.24 -11.18
CA LEU A 18 1.74 11.45 -9.81
C LEU A 18 2.94 11.52 -8.86
N ASP A 19 3.90 10.60 -8.99
CA ASP A 19 5.12 10.63 -8.16
C ASP A 19 5.90 11.94 -8.31
N ILE A 20 6.04 12.44 -9.54
CA ILE A 20 6.71 13.72 -9.81
C ILE A 20 5.95 14.88 -9.15
N ILE A 21 4.61 14.88 -9.24
CA ILE A 21 3.78 15.93 -8.63
C ILE A 21 3.87 15.87 -7.10
N ILE A 22 3.77 14.68 -6.51
CA ILE A 22 3.90 14.47 -5.06
C ILE A 22 5.26 14.98 -4.57
N GLN A 23 6.35 14.65 -5.28
CA GLN A 23 7.69 15.16 -4.97
C GLN A 23 7.78 16.69 -5.10
N HIS A 24 7.24 17.26 -6.18
CA HIS A 24 7.27 18.70 -6.42
C HIS A 24 6.49 19.50 -5.36
N LEU A 25 5.33 18.97 -4.94
CA LEU A 25 4.49 19.57 -3.91
C LEU A 25 5.04 19.37 -2.48
N GLY A 26 6.13 18.61 -2.31
CA GLY A 26 6.68 18.30 -1.00
C GLY A 26 5.72 17.49 -0.12
N ILE A 27 4.75 16.80 -0.73
CA ILE A 27 3.80 15.98 0.00
C ILE A 27 4.57 14.76 0.52
N PRO A 28 4.61 14.52 1.84
CA PRO A 28 5.18 13.29 2.35
C PRO A 28 4.43 12.13 1.70
N HIS A 29 5.16 11.20 1.07
CA HIS A 29 4.55 10.04 0.43
C HIS A 29 3.55 9.39 1.39
N PRO A 30 2.35 8.98 0.94
CA PRO A 30 1.36 8.37 1.82
C PRO A 30 1.92 7.12 2.53
N SER A 31 2.82 6.38 1.86
CA SER A 31 3.57 5.26 2.45
C SER A 31 4.56 5.66 3.56
N ARG A 32 4.89 6.95 3.72
CA ARG A 32 5.72 7.52 4.80
C ARG A 32 4.92 8.23 5.89
N THR A 33 3.65 8.56 5.65
CA THR A 33 2.80 9.20 6.68
C THR A 33 2.22 8.18 7.66
N PHE A 34 2.06 6.94 7.25
CA PHE A 34 1.55 5.88 8.13
C PHE A 34 2.71 5.21 8.87
N ASP A 35 2.64 5.22 10.20
CA ASP A 35 3.57 4.45 11.03
C ASP A 35 3.21 2.96 10.96
N TYR A 36 3.92 2.23 10.11
CA TYR A 36 3.71 0.80 9.92
C TYR A 36 4.44 -0.07 10.95
N ARG A 37 5.18 0.50 11.93
CA ARG A 37 5.96 -0.29 12.90
C ARG A 37 5.09 -1.30 13.66
N GLU A 38 3.91 -0.87 14.09
CA GLU A 38 2.95 -1.76 14.76
C GLU A 38 2.49 -2.90 13.84
N ILE A 39 2.21 -2.61 12.57
CA ILE A 39 1.82 -3.62 11.58
C ILE A 39 2.97 -4.60 11.34
N ASP A 40 4.20 -4.10 11.17
CA ASP A 40 5.38 -4.91 10.92
C ASP A 40 5.65 -5.87 12.11
N ASP A 41 5.49 -5.39 13.34
CA ASP A 41 5.62 -6.22 14.54
C ASP A 41 4.52 -7.27 14.65
N LEU A 42 3.27 -6.92 14.31
CA LEU A 42 2.16 -7.87 14.25
C LEU A 42 2.39 -8.93 13.17
N ILE A 43 2.95 -8.56 12.02
CA ILE A 43 3.32 -9.49 10.94
C ILE A 43 4.42 -10.44 11.43
N ARG A 44 5.50 -9.94 12.03
CA ARG A 44 6.59 -10.77 12.58
C ARG A 44 6.11 -11.75 13.66
N GLN A 45 5.09 -11.38 14.42
CA GLN A 45 4.46 -12.24 15.42
C GLN A 45 3.45 -13.24 14.83
N GLY A 46 3.24 -13.27 13.50
CA GLY A 46 2.26 -14.13 12.83
C GLY A 46 0.80 -13.69 13.03
N LYS A 47 0.55 -12.49 13.57
CA LYS A 47 -0.78 -12.00 13.95
C LYS A 47 -1.47 -11.24 12.81
N LYS A 48 -1.63 -11.89 11.65
CA LYS A 48 -2.17 -11.30 10.41
C LYS A 48 -3.50 -10.56 10.55
N ILE A 49 -4.48 -11.14 11.26
CA ILE A 49 -5.80 -10.50 11.40
C ILE A 49 -5.68 -9.15 12.13
N GLN A 50 -4.79 -9.06 13.11
CA GLN A 50 -4.55 -7.85 13.87
C GLN A 50 -3.82 -6.81 13.03
N ALA A 51 -2.84 -7.24 12.23
CA ALA A 51 -2.16 -6.39 11.24
C ALA A 51 -3.16 -5.77 10.24
N VAL A 52 -4.11 -6.56 9.72
CA VAL A 52 -5.15 -6.06 8.81
C VAL A 52 -6.08 -5.06 9.50
N ARG A 53 -6.41 -5.30 10.78
CA ARG A 53 -7.22 -4.37 11.56
C ARG A 53 -6.47 -3.06 11.84
N ALA A 54 -5.18 -3.13 12.17
CA ALA A 54 -4.32 -1.97 12.35
C ALA A 54 -4.17 -1.17 11.05
N TYR A 55 -4.01 -1.85 9.91
CA TYR A 55 -3.97 -1.21 8.59
C TYR A 55 -5.23 -0.41 8.31
N ARG A 56 -6.42 -0.94 8.61
CA ARG A 56 -7.69 -0.22 8.42
C ARG A 56 -7.92 0.92 9.41
N HIS A 57 -7.23 0.94 10.55
CA HIS A 57 -7.22 2.12 11.42
C HIS A 57 -6.32 3.22 10.88
N LEU A 58 -5.20 2.85 10.26
CA LEU A 58 -4.30 3.79 9.61
C LEU A 58 -4.90 4.35 8.32
N ASP A 59 -5.54 3.51 7.52
CA ASP A 59 -6.26 3.89 6.30
C ASP A 59 -7.75 3.56 6.40
N PRO A 60 -8.59 4.49 6.88
CA PRO A 60 -10.04 4.30 7.00
C PRO A 60 -10.77 4.13 5.67
N ALA A 61 -10.14 4.54 4.55
CA ALA A 61 -10.72 4.39 3.21
C ALA A 61 -10.47 3.00 2.61
N ALA A 62 -9.53 2.24 3.17
CA ALA A 62 -9.21 0.90 2.68
C ALA A 62 -10.31 -0.11 3.01
N ASP A 63 -10.77 -0.79 1.96
CA ASP A 63 -11.65 -1.94 2.10
C ASP A 63 -10.92 -3.15 2.72
N LEU A 64 -11.68 -4.10 3.26
CA LEU A 64 -11.10 -5.28 3.92
C LEU A 64 -10.17 -6.08 3.00
N ARG A 65 -10.51 -6.14 1.70
CA ARG A 65 -9.68 -6.81 0.69
C ARG A 65 -8.36 -6.06 0.47
N GLU A 66 -8.41 -4.73 0.37
CA GLU A 66 -7.22 -3.91 0.15
C GLU A 66 -6.27 -3.99 1.34
N ALA A 67 -6.81 -3.89 2.56
CA ALA A 67 -6.03 -4.01 3.78
C ALA A 67 -5.36 -5.40 3.92
N LYS A 68 -6.08 -6.47 3.55
CA LYS A 68 -5.52 -7.82 3.50
C LYS A 68 -4.36 -7.88 2.49
N ASN A 69 -4.57 -7.40 1.27
CA ASN A 69 -3.56 -7.44 0.21
C ASN A 69 -2.31 -6.63 0.60
N ALA A 70 -2.49 -5.46 1.22
CA ALA A 70 -1.39 -4.63 1.69
C ALA A 70 -0.56 -5.33 2.76
N VAL A 71 -1.21 -5.98 3.74
CA VAL A 71 -0.51 -6.76 4.78
C VAL A 71 0.21 -7.98 4.19
N GLU A 72 -0.38 -8.67 3.22
CA GLU A 72 0.28 -9.80 2.53
C GLU A 72 1.47 -9.35 1.67
N ALA A 73 1.38 -8.19 1.01
CA ALA A 73 2.51 -7.60 0.29
C ALA A 73 3.66 -7.25 1.25
N ARG A 74 3.32 -6.59 2.37
CA ARG A 74 4.24 -6.21 3.45
C ARG A 74 4.96 -7.43 4.05
N GLU A 75 4.23 -8.52 4.29
CA GLU A 75 4.81 -9.77 4.79
C GLU A 75 5.86 -10.35 3.83
N ARG A 76 5.65 -10.24 2.52
CA ARG A 76 6.64 -10.68 1.52
C ARG A 76 7.88 -9.79 1.47
N GLU A 77 7.77 -8.52 1.85
CA GLU A 77 8.91 -7.59 1.93
C GLU A 77 9.73 -7.77 3.20
N LEU A 78 9.10 -8.28 4.28
CA LEU A 78 9.72 -8.47 5.60
C LEU A 78 10.33 -9.87 5.82
N GLY A 79 9.94 -10.85 5.01
CA GLY A 79 10.47 -12.21 5.02
C GLY A 79 11.69 -12.37 4.13
#